data_AF-A0A160VHE1-F1
#
_entry.id   AF-A0A160VHE1-F1
#
_cell.length_a   1.000
_cell.length_b   1.000
_cell.length_c   1.000
_cell.angle_alpha   90.00
_cell.angle_beta   90.00
_cell.angle_gamma   90.00
#
_symmetry.space_group_name_H-M   'P 1'
#
loop_
_entity.id
_entity.type
_entity.pdbx_description
1 polymer ?
#
loop_
_entity_poly.entity_id
_entity_poly.type
_entity_poly.pdbx_seq_one_letter_code
_entity_poly.pdbx_strand_id
1 'polypeptide(L)'
;MVMKGLFHFVNIEREMAYTYFKGSLDHDSTLFGSHVILAWLTPQGDEREMHKDKARELVKNKNETSKLFVSLFDVPPGEGLGARRHAVWSKMHEVEPDGGFIHWYYALTKPTPEERIAELETLLAKENHTLGTGHILNNLGYINYAVGNKSKAKSYFDEYIKLYPKGSNPYDSMGEYYYNEKDYDNAMVYYNKSVELFPGSSSGVNMIKEMDKSGEPSGSHTSSEWQIWAYSTAAPSYIAENATVLNGKMEPLREGTNGWTCLAANPRGMSDPENGWENPHEAMPVCADGESMKWMQGFMSGTIPEMDHDGFAWMLHGDMGEDNSTPMVMAKDDAKDPSQWIESGPHLMLMPKDPKTIEGHTSDFNSGSPYVMFGGTPYAHLMIPVSDYYQYQPRQ
;
A
#
# COMPACT_ATOMS: atom_id res chain seq x y z
N MET A 1 -6.74 -34.75 -9.19
CA MET A 1 -7.14 -33.33 -9.34
C MET A 1 -7.79 -32.79 -8.08
N VAL A 2 -8.81 -33.47 -7.53
CA VAL A 2 -9.53 -33.08 -6.29
C VAL A 2 -8.61 -32.69 -5.13
N MET A 3 -7.62 -33.52 -4.76
CA MET A 3 -6.71 -33.21 -3.64
C MET A 3 -5.86 -31.95 -3.86
N LYS A 4 -5.42 -31.69 -5.09
CA LYS A 4 -4.72 -30.44 -5.43
C LYS A 4 -5.67 -29.25 -5.34
N GLY A 5 -6.91 -29.40 -5.82
CA GLY A 5 -7.96 -28.39 -5.67
C GLY A 5 -8.25 -28.06 -4.21
N LEU A 6 -8.36 -29.08 -3.34
CA LEU A 6 -8.52 -28.90 -1.90
C LEU A 6 -7.32 -28.19 -1.26
N PHE A 7 -6.10 -28.57 -1.63
CA PHE A 7 -4.89 -27.89 -1.15
C PHE A 7 -4.92 -26.38 -1.46
N HIS A 8 -5.22 -26.01 -2.70
CA HIS A 8 -5.33 -24.60 -3.07
C HIS A 8 -6.52 -23.91 -2.39
N PHE A 9 -7.65 -24.61 -2.26
CA PHE A 9 -8.85 -24.08 -1.61
C PHE A 9 -8.58 -23.69 -0.15
N VAL A 10 -7.95 -24.57 0.62
CA VAL A 10 -7.68 -24.30 2.04
C VAL A 10 -6.59 -23.23 2.23
N ASN A 11 -5.67 -23.07 1.27
CA ASN A 11 -4.66 -22.02 1.26
C ASN A 11 -5.14 -20.71 0.60
N ILE A 12 -6.45 -20.53 0.42
CA ILE A 12 -7.08 -19.30 -0.09
C ILE A 12 -6.70 -18.96 -1.55
N GLU A 13 -6.14 -19.92 -2.29
CA GLU A 13 -5.77 -19.78 -3.71
C GLU A 13 -6.97 -20.14 -4.60
N ARG A 14 -8.03 -19.31 -4.53
CA ARG A 14 -9.37 -19.60 -5.08
C ARG A 14 -9.39 -19.89 -6.58
N GLU A 15 -8.66 -19.12 -7.39
CA GLU A 15 -8.61 -19.29 -8.85
C GLU A 15 -7.96 -20.62 -9.25
N MET A 16 -6.87 -20.98 -8.55
CA MET A 16 -6.20 -22.27 -8.75
C MET A 16 -7.10 -23.41 -8.32
N ALA A 17 -7.76 -23.28 -7.16
CA ALA A 17 -8.71 -24.25 -6.66
C ALA A 17 -9.85 -24.49 -7.66
N TYR A 18 -10.48 -23.41 -8.14
CA TYR A 18 -11.56 -23.46 -9.13
C TYR A 18 -11.12 -24.24 -10.38
N THR A 19 -9.93 -23.95 -10.92
CA THR A 19 -9.37 -24.64 -12.08
C THR A 19 -9.22 -26.15 -11.86
N TYR A 20 -8.68 -26.56 -10.70
CA TYR A 20 -8.52 -27.98 -10.39
C TYR A 20 -9.85 -28.72 -10.18
N PHE A 21 -10.84 -28.08 -9.57
CA PHE A 21 -12.15 -28.70 -9.39
C PHE A 21 -12.91 -28.79 -10.70
N LYS A 22 -12.86 -27.76 -11.55
CA LYS A 22 -13.44 -27.79 -12.89
C LYS A 22 -12.82 -28.92 -13.72
N GLY A 23 -11.49 -28.99 -13.79
CA GLY A 23 -10.80 -30.08 -14.47
C GLY A 23 -11.09 -31.46 -13.89
N SER A 24 -11.40 -31.56 -12.59
CA SER A 24 -11.83 -32.83 -12.00
C SER A 24 -13.19 -33.29 -12.52
N LEU A 25 -14.11 -32.36 -12.81
CA LEU A 25 -15.42 -32.67 -13.38
C LEU A 25 -15.37 -32.97 -14.88
N ASP A 26 -14.42 -32.39 -15.59
CA ASP A 26 -14.14 -32.75 -16.98
C ASP A 26 -13.72 -34.23 -17.11
N HIS A 27 -13.07 -34.77 -16.07
CA HIS A 27 -12.68 -36.18 -16.00
C HIS A 27 -13.78 -37.08 -15.44
N ASP A 28 -14.41 -36.68 -14.34
CA ASP A 28 -15.53 -37.39 -13.71
C ASP A 28 -16.57 -36.39 -13.20
N SER A 29 -17.62 -36.20 -14.00
CA SER A 29 -18.74 -35.31 -13.68
C SER A 29 -19.62 -35.78 -12.52
N THR A 30 -19.38 -36.98 -11.97
CA THR A 30 -20.16 -37.54 -10.85
C THR A 30 -19.58 -37.21 -9.47
N LEU A 31 -18.46 -36.47 -9.42
CA LEU A 31 -17.80 -36.04 -8.19
C LEU A 31 -18.62 -34.95 -7.47
N PHE A 32 -19.59 -35.37 -6.65
CA PHE A 32 -20.46 -34.45 -5.90
C PHE A 32 -19.67 -33.44 -5.06
N GLY A 33 -18.56 -33.83 -4.45
CA GLY A 33 -17.71 -32.94 -3.64
C GLY A 33 -17.07 -31.83 -4.47
N SER A 34 -16.66 -32.10 -5.72
CA SER A 34 -16.17 -31.04 -6.61
C SER A 34 -17.26 -30.03 -6.95
N HIS A 35 -18.51 -30.49 -7.16
CA HIS A 35 -19.65 -29.59 -7.32
C HIS A 35 -19.88 -28.74 -6.05
N VAL A 36 -19.72 -29.30 -4.85
CA VAL A 36 -19.87 -28.53 -3.60
C VAL A 36 -18.86 -27.38 -3.53
N ILE A 37 -17.58 -27.68 -3.76
CA ILE A 37 -16.54 -26.64 -3.68
C ILE A 37 -16.70 -25.60 -4.80
N LEU A 38 -17.05 -26.00 -6.02
CA LEU A 38 -17.31 -25.06 -7.11
C LEU A 38 -18.50 -24.15 -6.81
N ALA A 39 -19.57 -24.65 -6.20
CA ALA A 39 -20.67 -23.80 -5.75
C ALA A 39 -20.22 -22.74 -4.72
N TRP A 40 -19.25 -23.05 -3.85
CA TRP A 40 -18.70 -22.09 -2.89
C TRP A 40 -17.76 -21.07 -3.52
N LEU A 41 -17.05 -21.44 -4.60
CA LEU A 41 -16.10 -20.57 -5.30
C LEU A 41 -16.77 -19.69 -6.37
N THR A 42 -17.85 -20.16 -6.98
CA THR A 42 -18.58 -19.44 -8.04
C THR A 42 -19.46 -18.36 -7.43
N PRO A 43 -19.53 -17.11 -7.94
CA PRO A 43 -20.47 -16.07 -7.49
C PRO A 43 -21.96 -16.49 -7.56
N GLN A 44 -22.86 -15.71 -6.95
CA GLN A 44 -24.31 -16.00 -7.07
C GLN A 44 -24.76 -15.92 -8.53
N GLY A 45 -25.50 -16.93 -9.00
CA GLY A 45 -26.00 -17.00 -10.37
C GLY A 45 -26.29 -18.43 -10.79
N ASP A 46 -26.67 -18.60 -12.05
CA ASP A 46 -27.13 -19.87 -12.61
C ASP A 46 -26.07 -20.99 -12.52
N GLU A 47 -24.80 -20.66 -12.69
CA GLU A 47 -23.69 -21.62 -12.58
C GLU A 47 -23.56 -22.18 -11.17
N ARG A 48 -23.66 -21.32 -10.14
CA ARG A 48 -23.64 -21.75 -8.73
C ARG A 48 -24.82 -22.66 -8.42
N GLU A 49 -26.03 -22.29 -8.87
CA GLU A 49 -27.23 -23.11 -8.63
C GLU A 49 -27.14 -24.46 -9.37
N MET A 50 -26.62 -24.48 -10.59
CA MET A 50 -26.33 -25.74 -11.31
C MET A 50 -25.42 -26.66 -10.50
N HIS A 51 -24.33 -26.15 -9.92
CA HIS A 51 -23.44 -26.95 -9.09
C HIS A 51 -24.14 -27.46 -7.82
N LYS A 52 -24.96 -26.65 -7.15
CA LYS A 52 -25.75 -27.08 -5.98
C LYS A 52 -26.72 -28.20 -6.33
N ASP A 53 -27.44 -28.08 -7.44
CA ASP A 53 -28.40 -29.08 -7.87
C ASP A 53 -27.73 -30.39 -8.27
N LYS A 54 -26.59 -30.33 -8.97
CA LYS A 54 -25.77 -31.51 -9.26
C LYS A 54 -25.25 -32.18 -8.00
N ALA A 55 -24.76 -31.43 -7.02
CA ALA A 55 -24.33 -31.99 -5.75
C ALA A 55 -25.49 -32.72 -5.02
N ARG A 56 -26.70 -32.13 -5.00
CA ARG A 56 -27.91 -32.75 -4.42
C ARG A 56 -28.36 -34.00 -5.16
N GLU A 57 -28.25 -34.02 -6.49
CA GLU A 57 -28.57 -35.17 -7.31
C GLU A 57 -27.62 -36.35 -7.01
N LEU A 58 -26.32 -36.07 -7.04
CA LEU A 58 -25.26 -37.08 -6.96
C LEU A 58 -25.07 -37.65 -5.55
N VAL A 59 -25.52 -36.95 -4.50
CA VAL A 59 -25.34 -37.37 -3.11
C VAL A 59 -26.40 -38.37 -2.60
N LYS A 60 -27.53 -38.55 -3.30
CA LYS A 60 -28.69 -39.35 -2.82
C LYS A 60 -28.32 -40.75 -2.33
N ASN A 61 -27.40 -41.41 -3.03
CA ASN A 61 -26.96 -42.78 -2.74
C ASN A 61 -25.59 -42.84 -2.04
N LYS A 62 -25.10 -41.73 -1.49
CA LYS A 62 -23.83 -41.65 -0.75
C LYS A 62 -24.05 -41.84 0.76
N ASN A 63 -22.94 -41.93 1.50
CA ASN A 63 -22.95 -42.09 2.96
C ASN A 63 -23.55 -40.86 3.66
N GLU A 64 -23.80 -41.00 4.96
CA GLU A 64 -24.40 -39.93 5.78
C GLU A 64 -23.54 -38.67 5.79
N THR A 65 -22.21 -38.78 5.93
CA THR A 65 -21.29 -37.63 5.91
C THR A 65 -21.41 -36.83 4.62
N SER A 66 -21.49 -37.51 3.47
CA SER A 66 -21.65 -36.85 2.16
C SER A 66 -22.96 -36.07 2.09
N LYS A 67 -24.06 -36.66 2.59
CA LYS A 67 -25.38 -36.01 2.63
C LYS A 67 -25.37 -34.79 3.55
N LEU A 68 -24.72 -34.90 4.72
CA LEU A 68 -24.53 -33.77 5.63
C LEU A 68 -23.70 -32.66 4.98
N PHE A 69 -22.64 -33.01 4.25
CA PHE A 69 -21.80 -32.03 3.55
C PHE A 69 -22.61 -31.22 2.53
N VAL A 70 -23.46 -31.87 1.73
CA VAL A 70 -24.34 -31.18 0.77
C VAL A 70 -25.44 -30.36 1.48
N SER A 71 -25.93 -30.82 2.63
CA SER A 71 -26.95 -30.09 3.41
C SER A 71 -26.51 -28.72 3.92
N LEU A 72 -25.20 -28.42 3.89
CA LEU A 72 -24.67 -27.09 4.22
C LEU A 72 -25.24 -25.97 3.34
N PHE A 73 -25.72 -26.28 2.13
CA PHE A 73 -26.41 -25.32 1.27
C PHE A 73 -27.78 -24.89 1.81
N ASP A 74 -28.38 -25.73 2.64
CA ASP A 74 -29.75 -25.56 3.12
C ASP A 74 -29.78 -25.00 4.55
N VAL A 75 -28.61 -24.75 5.16
CA VAL A 75 -28.52 -24.09 6.46
C VAL A 75 -29.02 -22.64 6.29
N PRO A 76 -30.14 -22.26 6.93
CA PRO A 76 -30.75 -20.97 6.64
C PRO A 76 -29.84 -19.83 7.15
N PRO A 77 -29.76 -18.69 6.42
CA PRO A 77 -28.97 -17.55 6.87
C PRO A 77 -29.58 -16.87 8.10
N GLY A 78 -28.94 -15.81 8.57
CA GLY A 78 -29.42 -14.97 9.67
C GLY A 78 -28.84 -15.33 11.05
N GLU A 79 -29.48 -14.84 12.10
CA GLU A 79 -29.07 -15.05 13.48
C GLU A 79 -28.89 -16.55 13.79
N GLY A 80 -27.85 -16.89 14.56
CA GLY A 80 -27.54 -18.28 14.88
C GLY A 80 -27.05 -19.14 13.70
N LEU A 81 -26.71 -18.55 12.54
CA LEU A 81 -26.11 -19.28 11.40
C LEU A 81 -24.86 -20.06 11.83
N GLY A 82 -23.99 -19.45 12.66
CA GLY A 82 -22.77 -20.08 13.17
C GLY A 82 -23.07 -21.38 13.93
N ALA A 83 -23.98 -21.33 14.91
CA ALA A 83 -24.38 -22.49 15.70
C ALA A 83 -25.01 -23.60 14.84
N ARG A 84 -25.85 -23.23 13.87
CA ARG A 84 -26.46 -24.21 12.94
C ARG A 84 -25.43 -24.88 12.05
N ARG A 85 -24.47 -24.13 11.49
CA ARG A 85 -23.35 -24.71 10.74
C ARG A 85 -22.48 -25.59 11.61
N HIS A 86 -22.18 -25.16 12.83
CA HIS A 86 -21.40 -25.94 13.78
C HIS A 86 -22.03 -27.29 14.08
N ALA A 87 -23.37 -27.35 14.27
CA ALA A 87 -24.07 -28.61 14.50
C ALA A 87 -23.88 -29.62 13.33
N VAL A 88 -23.91 -29.15 12.09
CA VAL A 88 -23.68 -30.01 10.91
C VAL A 88 -22.22 -30.49 10.87
N TRP A 89 -21.25 -29.60 11.12
CA TRP A 89 -19.83 -29.96 11.15
C TRP A 89 -19.47 -30.89 12.32
N SER A 90 -20.06 -30.68 13.50
CA SER A 90 -19.92 -31.55 14.67
C SER A 90 -20.39 -32.96 14.34
N LYS A 91 -21.60 -33.11 13.76
CA LYS A 91 -22.13 -34.42 13.37
C LYS A 91 -21.23 -35.11 12.32
N MET A 92 -20.69 -34.38 11.35
CA MET A 92 -19.74 -34.96 10.39
C MET A 92 -18.43 -35.38 11.08
N HIS A 93 -17.93 -34.58 12.02
CA HIS A 93 -16.70 -34.90 12.76
C HIS A 93 -16.87 -36.11 13.69
N GLU A 94 -18.04 -36.29 14.31
CA GLU A 94 -18.37 -37.48 15.11
C GLU A 94 -18.32 -38.77 14.27
N VAL A 95 -18.75 -38.70 13.01
CA VAL A 95 -18.74 -39.85 12.08
C VAL A 95 -17.34 -40.07 11.48
N GLU A 96 -16.61 -39.00 11.18
CA GLU A 96 -15.29 -39.02 10.54
C GLU A 96 -14.25 -38.18 11.33
N PRO A 97 -13.80 -38.66 12.51
CA PRO A 97 -12.93 -37.88 13.41
C PRO A 97 -11.50 -37.65 12.86
N ASP A 98 -11.08 -38.48 11.91
CA ASP A 98 -9.75 -38.41 11.28
C ASP A 98 -9.74 -37.61 9.96
N GLY A 99 -10.90 -37.15 9.49
CA GLY A 99 -11.01 -36.34 8.28
C GLY A 99 -10.47 -34.92 8.50
N GLY A 100 -9.26 -34.63 8.00
CA GLY A 100 -8.60 -33.34 8.22
C GLY A 100 -9.42 -32.10 7.79
N PHE A 101 -10.08 -32.18 6.63
CA PHE A 101 -10.95 -31.10 6.13
C PHE A 101 -12.19 -30.88 7.01
N ILE A 102 -12.80 -31.97 7.49
CA ILE A 102 -13.98 -31.93 8.36
C ILE A 102 -13.59 -31.37 9.73
N HIS A 103 -12.47 -31.85 10.30
CA HIS A 103 -11.95 -31.38 11.58
C HIS A 103 -11.62 -29.88 11.51
N TRP A 104 -10.99 -29.42 10.43
CA TRP A 104 -10.70 -27.99 10.25
C TRP A 104 -11.97 -27.12 10.31
N TYR A 105 -13.03 -27.46 9.57
CA TYR A 105 -14.28 -26.72 9.64
C TYR A 105 -15.02 -26.88 10.98
N TYR A 106 -14.95 -28.05 11.60
CA TYR A 106 -15.47 -28.26 12.96
C TYR A 106 -14.79 -27.31 13.95
N ALA A 107 -13.46 -27.19 13.90
CA ALA A 107 -12.68 -26.26 14.70
C ALA A 107 -13.08 -24.81 14.41
N LEU A 108 -13.14 -24.39 13.14
CA LEU A 108 -13.49 -23.01 12.77
C LEU A 108 -14.92 -22.59 13.14
N THR A 109 -15.84 -23.54 13.24
CA THR A 109 -17.24 -23.26 13.58
C THR A 109 -17.54 -23.29 15.07
N LYS A 110 -16.54 -23.57 15.93
CA LYS A 110 -16.71 -23.50 17.39
C LYS A 110 -17.23 -22.11 17.82
N PRO A 111 -18.06 -22.03 18.87
CA PRO A 111 -18.67 -20.79 19.31
C PRO A 111 -17.67 -19.67 19.61
N THR A 112 -16.65 -19.92 20.43
CA THR A 112 -15.72 -18.87 20.89
C THR A 112 -14.35 -18.92 20.19
N PRO A 113 -13.63 -17.79 20.09
CA PRO A 113 -12.25 -17.77 19.59
C PRO A 113 -11.31 -18.73 20.33
N GLU A 114 -11.46 -18.86 21.65
CA GLU A 114 -10.62 -19.73 22.49
C GLU A 114 -10.84 -21.20 22.15
N GLU A 115 -12.10 -21.61 21.98
CA GLU A 115 -12.44 -22.97 21.55
C GLU A 115 -11.91 -23.25 20.14
N ARG A 116 -11.98 -22.27 19.23
CA ARG A 116 -11.41 -22.41 17.87
C ARG A 116 -9.89 -22.59 17.93
N ILE A 117 -9.20 -21.76 18.71
CA ILE A 117 -7.74 -21.85 18.86
C ILE A 117 -7.36 -23.22 19.41
N ALA A 118 -7.98 -23.65 20.52
CA ALA A 118 -7.65 -24.92 21.17
C ALA A 118 -7.88 -26.13 20.24
N GLU A 119 -8.97 -26.12 19.47
CA GLU A 119 -9.26 -27.20 18.52
C GLU A 119 -8.32 -27.16 17.31
N LEU A 120 -7.97 -25.98 16.79
CA LEU A 120 -7.00 -25.84 15.70
C LEU A 120 -5.58 -26.26 16.14
N GLU A 121 -5.15 -25.94 17.36
CA GLU A 121 -3.89 -26.42 17.93
C GLU A 121 -3.89 -27.95 18.09
N THR A 122 -5.02 -28.53 18.50
CA THR A 122 -5.21 -29.99 18.56
C THR A 122 -5.08 -30.64 17.18
N LEU A 123 -5.70 -30.03 16.15
CA LEU A 123 -5.57 -30.51 14.77
C LEU A 123 -4.14 -30.33 14.22
N LEU A 124 -3.47 -29.21 14.55
CA LEU A 124 -2.09 -28.93 14.15
C LEU A 124 -1.12 -29.97 14.72
N ALA A 125 -1.36 -30.45 15.94
CA ALA A 125 -0.51 -31.41 16.64
C ALA A 125 -0.63 -32.87 16.16
N LYS A 126 -1.60 -33.19 15.28
CA LYS A 126 -1.71 -34.55 14.71
C LYS A 126 -0.48 -34.88 13.85
N GLU A 127 -0.09 -36.15 13.76
CA GLU A 127 1.10 -36.54 12.97
C GLU A 127 0.87 -36.53 11.44
N ASN A 128 -0.38 -36.70 11.00
CA ASN A 128 -0.71 -36.87 9.58
C ASN A 128 -1.65 -35.76 9.10
N HIS A 129 -1.18 -34.97 8.13
CA HIS A 129 -1.96 -33.89 7.51
C HIS A 129 -2.06 -34.07 5.99
N THR A 130 -3.20 -34.60 5.54
CA THR A 130 -3.44 -34.87 4.11
C THR A 130 -3.42 -33.60 3.23
N LEU A 131 -3.71 -32.42 3.82
CA LEU A 131 -3.75 -31.13 3.13
C LEU A 131 -2.61 -30.18 3.54
N GLY A 132 -1.61 -30.68 4.29
CA GLY A 132 -0.63 -29.85 4.99
C GLY A 132 -1.26 -29.03 6.13
N THR A 133 -0.46 -28.17 6.76
CA THR A 133 -0.88 -27.39 7.95
C THR A 133 -1.03 -25.89 7.70
N GLY A 134 -0.74 -25.41 6.49
CA GLY A 134 -0.70 -23.97 6.17
C GLY A 134 -1.99 -23.22 6.49
N HIS A 135 -3.13 -23.78 6.08
CA HIS A 135 -4.45 -23.24 6.39
C HIS A 135 -4.74 -23.17 7.90
N ILE A 136 -4.26 -24.15 8.67
CA ILE A 136 -4.41 -24.17 10.14
C ILE A 136 -3.59 -23.03 10.76
N LEU A 137 -2.32 -22.90 10.35
CA LEU A 137 -1.44 -21.81 10.78
C LEU A 137 -2.04 -20.45 10.44
N ASN A 138 -2.56 -20.28 9.22
CA ASN A 138 -3.20 -19.05 8.79
C ASN A 138 -4.40 -18.69 9.68
N ASN A 139 -5.30 -19.64 9.94
CA ASN A 139 -6.44 -19.41 10.82
C ASN A 139 -6.02 -19.12 12.27
N LEU A 140 -5.02 -19.82 12.80
CA LEU A 140 -4.47 -19.53 14.13
C LEU A 140 -3.88 -18.13 14.19
N GLY A 141 -3.17 -17.70 13.15
CA GLY A 141 -2.64 -16.34 13.00
C GLY A 141 -3.74 -15.29 13.14
N TYR A 142 -4.76 -15.37 12.29
CA TYR A 142 -5.87 -14.42 12.29
C TYR A 142 -6.67 -14.41 13.60
N ILE A 143 -7.00 -15.59 14.15
CA ILE A 143 -7.81 -15.64 15.38
C ILE A 143 -6.99 -15.12 16.57
N ASN A 144 -5.70 -15.44 16.67
CA ASN A 144 -4.83 -14.88 17.71
C ASN A 144 -4.69 -13.37 17.57
N TYR A 145 -4.58 -12.84 16.35
CA TYR A 145 -4.52 -11.40 16.12
C TYR A 145 -5.80 -10.71 16.62
N ALA A 146 -6.97 -11.26 16.24
CA ALA A 146 -8.27 -10.72 16.62
C ALA A 146 -8.52 -10.70 18.15
N VAL A 147 -7.98 -11.66 18.90
CA VAL A 147 -8.06 -11.68 20.38
C VAL A 147 -6.92 -10.92 21.07
N GLY A 148 -6.07 -10.23 20.31
CA GLY A 148 -4.98 -9.40 20.84
C GLY A 148 -3.67 -10.14 21.12
N ASN A 149 -3.57 -11.44 20.83
CA ASN A 149 -2.35 -12.24 20.97
C ASN A 149 -1.39 -12.03 19.78
N LYS A 150 -1.01 -10.78 19.51
CA LYS A 150 -0.22 -10.36 18.34
C LYS A 150 1.07 -11.14 18.13
N SER A 151 1.81 -11.41 19.21
CA SER A 151 3.06 -12.17 19.15
C SER A 151 2.85 -13.61 18.64
N LYS A 152 1.80 -14.29 19.12
CA LYS A 152 1.43 -15.62 18.61
C LYS A 152 0.96 -15.54 17.17
N ALA A 153 0.15 -14.54 16.84
CA ALA A 153 -0.34 -14.33 15.48
C ALA A 153 0.81 -14.25 14.47
N LYS A 154 1.79 -13.39 14.75
CA LYS A 154 3.00 -13.24 13.94
C LYS A 154 3.78 -14.56 13.82
N SER A 155 3.97 -15.29 14.92
CA SER A 155 4.67 -16.59 14.90
C SER A 155 4.00 -17.58 13.95
N TYR A 156 2.66 -17.68 13.96
CA TYR A 156 1.95 -18.57 13.05
C TYR A 156 2.08 -18.13 11.59
N PHE A 157 2.04 -16.84 11.29
CA PHE A 157 2.28 -16.34 9.92
C PHE A 157 3.74 -16.59 9.48
N ASP A 158 4.73 -16.40 10.37
CA ASP A 158 6.15 -16.72 10.09
C ASP A 158 6.33 -18.22 9.79
N GLU A 159 5.67 -19.10 10.56
CA GLU A 159 5.64 -20.55 10.31
C GLU A 159 4.94 -20.89 8.99
N TYR A 160 3.87 -20.18 8.65
CA TYR A 160 3.16 -20.40 7.40
C TYR A 160 4.03 -20.05 6.19
N ILE A 161 4.78 -18.95 6.24
CA ILE A 161 5.75 -18.57 5.20
C ILE A 161 6.84 -19.63 5.07
N LYS A 162 7.38 -20.16 6.18
CA LYS A 162 8.40 -21.22 6.15
C LYS A 162 7.86 -22.51 5.53
N LEU A 163 6.61 -22.86 5.82
CA LEU A 163 5.96 -24.05 5.30
C LEU A 163 5.66 -23.92 3.81
N TYR A 164 5.21 -22.74 3.36
CA TYR A 164 4.76 -22.51 2.00
C TYR A 164 5.38 -21.24 1.36
N PRO A 165 6.71 -21.19 1.16
CA PRO A 165 7.41 -19.99 0.70
C PRO A 165 7.12 -19.60 -0.77
N LYS A 166 6.38 -20.43 -1.50
CA LYS A 166 5.95 -20.18 -2.88
C LYS A 166 4.45 -19.90 -2.99
N GLY A 167 3.72 -19.93 -1.87
CA GLY A 167 2.32 -19.54 -1.81
C GLY A 167 2.20 -18.03 -1.70
N SER A 168 1.21 -17.46 -2.36
CA SER A 168 0.93 -16.02 -2.27
C SER A 168 0.29 -15.67 -0.92
N ASN A 169 -0.65 -16.50 -0.44
CA ASN A 169 -1.42 -16.23 0.78
C ASN A 169 -0.58 -16.05 2.07
N PRO A 170 0.50 -16.81 2.35
CA PRO A 170 1.35 -16.56 3.52
C PRO A 170 1.90 -15.14 3.60
N TYR A 171 2.29 -14.56 2.46
CA TYR A 171 2.80 -13.20 2.39
C TYR A 171 1.66 -12.18 2.47
N ASP A 172 0.49 -12.48 1.88
CA ASP A 172 -0.72 -11.65 2.03
C ASP A 172 -1.10 -11.50 3.51
N SER A 173 -1.18 -12.62 4.25
CA SER A 173 -1.54 -12.63 5.67
C SER A 173 -0.52 -11.87 6.54
N MET A 174 0.77 -11.96 6.22
CA MET A 174 1.80 -11.19 6.92
C MET A 174 1.73 -9.69 6.56
N GLY A 175 1.44 -9.35 5.29
CA GLY A 175 1.18 -7.98 4.88
C GLY A 175 0.02 -7.36 5.65
N GLU A 176 -1.06 -8.12 5.84
CA GLU A 176 -2.21 -7.69 6.63
C GLU A 176 -1.88 -7.52 8.12
N TYR A 177 -1.05 -8.40 8.68
CA TYR A 177 -0.54 -8.23 10.03
C TYR A 177 0.17 -6.87 10.19
N TYR A 178 1.14 -6.57 9.33
CA TYR A 178 1.90 -5.32 9.41
C TYR A 178 1.04 -4.08 9.12
N TYR A 179 0.12 -4.18 8.16
CA TYR A 179 -0.82 -3.11 7.85
C TYR A 179 -1.67 -2.76 9.08
N ASN A 180 -2.20 -3.76 9.80
CA ASN A 180 -3.00 -3.53 10.99
C ASN A 180 -2.17 -3.01 12.19
N GLU A 181 -0.87 -3.31 12.24
CA GLU A 181 0.09 -2.69 13.16
C GLU A 181 0.52 -1.28 12.72
N LYS A 182 0.03 -0.78 11.57
CA LYS A 182 0.37 0.50 10.95
C LYS A 182 1.83 0.62 10.50
N ASP A 183 2.49 -0.52 10.33
CA ASP A 183 3.83 -0.64 9.77
C ASP A 183 3.70 -0.85 8.26
N TYR A 184 3.44 0.26 7.55
CA TYR A 184 3.11 0.22 6.12
C TYR A 184 4.30 -0.17 5.25
N ASP A 185 5.54 0.13 5.68
CA ASP A 185 6.75 -0.25 4.95
C ASP A 185 6.87 -1.77 4.87
N ASN A 186 6.76 -2.46 6.00
CA ASN A 186 6.76 -3.92 6.01
C ASN A 186 5.51 -4.47 5.33
N ALA A 187 4.33 -3.88 5.54
CA ALA A 187 3.11 -4.31 4.87
C ALA A 187 3.28 -4.32 3.34
N MET A 188 3.84 -3.24 2.79
CA MET A 188 4.12 -3.08 1.36
C MET A 188 5.10 -4.14 0.85
N VAL A 189 6.17 -4.45 1.59
CA VAL A 189 7.11 -5.53 1.23
C VAL A 189 6.38 -6.88 1.10
N TYR A 190 5.55 -7.23 2.09
CA TYR A 190 4.86 -8.52 2.10
C TYR A 190 3.73 -8.60 1.05
N TYR A 191 2.94 -7.54 0.86
CA TYR A 191 1.93 -7.52 -0.19
C TYR A 191 2.56 -7.55 -1.59
N ASN A 192 3.66 -6.82 -1.83
CA ASN A 192 4.39 -6.92 -3.09
C ASN A 192 4.88 -8.35 -3.34
N LYS A 193 5.38 -9.04 -2.29
CA LYS A 193 5.79 -10.44 -2.41
C LYS A 193 4.62 -11.38 -2.73
N SER A 194 3.46 -11.14 -2.12
CA SER A 194 2.20 -11.85 -2.42
C SER A 194 1.83 -11.73 -3.90
N VAL A 195 1.90 -10.52 -4.46
CA VAL A 195 1.57 -10.22 -5.86
C VAL A 195 2.64 -10.73 -6.83
N GLU A 196 3.93 -10.69 -6.48
CA GLU A 196 5.03 -11.26 -7.27
C GLU A 196 4.83 -12.78 -7.47
N LEU A 197 4.44 -13.49 -6.40
CA LEU A 197 4.20 -14.93 -6.43
C LEU A 197 2.91 -15.28 -7.18
N PHE A 198 1.89 -14.44 -7.07
CA PHE A 198 0.63 -14.61 -7.78
C PHE A 198 0.01 -13.26 -8.15
N PRO A 199 0.15 -12.80 -9.40
CA PRO A 199 -0.43 -11.52 -9.84
C PRO A 199 -1.96 -11.43 -9.72
N GLY A 200 -2.65 -12.57 -9.60
CA GLY A 200 -4.09 -12.63 -9.34
C GLY A 200 -4.49 -12.43 -7.87
N SER A 201 -3.54 -12.16 -6.97
CA SER A 201 -3.80 -11.88 -5.55
C SER A 201 -4.52 -10.53 -5.40
N SER A 202 -5.85 -10.55 -5.56
CA SER A 202 -6.67 -9.34 -5.57
C SER A 202 -6.60 -8.57 -4.24
N SER A 203 -6.40 -9.28 -3.12
CA SER A 203 -6.18 -8.70 -1.80
C SER A 203 -4.91 -7.84 -1.79
N GLY A 204 -3.75 -8.43 -2.03
CA GLY A 204 -2.47 -7.72 -2.11
C GLY A 204 -2.47 -6.56 -3.10
N VAL A 205 -3.02 -6.73 -4.31
CA VAL A 205 -3.13 -5.63 -5.29
C VAL A 205 -3.94 -4.45 -4.75
N ASN A 206 -5.08 -4.71 -4.12
CA ASN A 206 -5.93 -3.66 -3.56
C ASN A 206 -5.25 -2.95 -2.38
N MET A 207 -4.55 -3.71 -1.52
CA MET A 207 -3.85 -3.15 -0.37
C MET A 207 -2.65 -2.30 -0.77
N ILE A 208 -1.86 -2.74 -1.76
CA ILE A 208 -0.79 -1.92 -2.36
C ILE A 208 -1.36 -0.60 -2.85
N LYS A 209 -2.44 -0.64 -3.64
CA LYS A 209 -3.10 0.56 -4.15
C LYS A 209 -3.67 1.46 -3.05
N GLU A 210 -4.17 0.88 -1.96
CA GLU A 210 -4.68 1.65 -0.82
C GLU A 210 -3.57 2.38 -0.06
N MET A 211 -2.42 1.72 0.10
CA MET A 211 -1.24 2.29 0.75
C MET A 211 -0.52 3.31 -0.15
N ASP A 212 -0.58 3.11 -1.48
CA ASP A 212 -0.02 3.99 -2.51
C ASP A 212 -0.94 5.18 -2.88
N LYS A 213 -1.49 5.86 -1.86
CA LYS A 213 -2.31 7.08 -2.08
C LYS A 213 -1.48 8.32 -2.44
N SER A 214 -0.16 8.26 -2.37
CA SER A 214 0.74 9.29 -2.89
C SER A 214 0.80 9.29 -4.42
N GLY A 215 0.42 8.17 -5.06
CA GLY A 215 0.63 7.95 -6.49
C GLY A 215 2.11 7.81 -6.84
N GLU A 216 2.93 7.42 -5.86
CA GLU A 216 4.37 7.30 -5.97
C GLU A 216 4.71 6.04 -6.76
N PRO A 217 5.47 6.12 -7.87
CA PRO A 217 5.81 4.95 -8.64
C PRO A 217 6.70 4.02 -7.82
N SER A 218 6.37 2.72 -7.83
CA SER A 218 7.19 1.69 -7.21
C SER A 218 8.55 1.60 -7.90
N GLY A 219 9.65 1.70 -7.14
CA GLY A 219 11.00 1.52 -7.69
C GLY A 219 12.06 2.35 -6.97
N SER A 220 13.25 2.44 -7.57
CA SER A 220 14.34 3.26 -7.03
C SER A 220 14.08 4.75 -7.27
N HIS A 221 14.41 5.59 -6.29
CA HIS A 221 14.31 7.05 -6.38
C HIS A 221 15.40 7.66 -7.29
N THR A 222 16.36 6.84 -7.74
CA THR A 222 17.28 7.19 -8.84
C THR A 222 16.68 7.04 -10.23
N SER A 223 15.52 6.36 -10.36
CA SER A 223 14.91 6.07 -11.65
C SER A 223 14.31 7.33 -12.28
N SER A 224 14.32 7.39 -13.62
CA SER A 224 13.66 8.48 -14.35
C SER A 224 12.17 8.55 -14.07
N GLU A 225 11.50 7.42 -13.87
CA GLU A 225 10.07 7.36 -13.58
C GLU A 225 9.75 8.05 -12.25
N TRP A 226 10.48 7.71 -11.19
CA TRP A 226 10.33 8.34 -9.88
C TRP A 226 10.68 9.82 -9.92
N GLN A 227 11.80 10.20 -10.54
CA GLN A 227 12.21 11.60 -10.64
C GLN A 227 11.20 12.44 -11.42
N ILE A 228 10.65 11.91 -12.52
CA ILE A 228 9.59 12.59 -13.26
C ILE A 228 8.37 12.81 -12.36
N TRP A 229 7.94 11.80 -11.62
CA TRP A 229 6.81 11.92 -10.69
C TRP A 229 7.08 12.92 -9.56
N ALA A 230 8.19 12.75 -8.83
CA ALA A 230 8.53 13.56 -7.67
C ALA A 230 8.68 15.04 -8.04
N TYR A 231 9.34 15.34 -9.16
CA TYR A 231 9.58 16.72 -9.58
C TYR A 231 8.31 17.34 -10.18
N SER A 232 7.50 16.56 -10.91
CA SER A 232 6.24 17.05 -11.47
C SER A 232 5.21 17.38 -10.37
N THR A 233 5.18 16.58 -9.30
CA THR A 233 4.23 16.77 -8.19
C THR A 233 4.55 17.98 -7.30
N ALA A 234 5.66 18.67 -7.56
CA ALA A 234 5.94 19.99 -6.98
C ALA A 234 4.98 21.09 -7.44
N ALA A 235 4.17 20.86 -8.47
CA ALA A 235 3.19 21.81 -9.02
C ALA A 235 1.82 21.16 -9.28
N PRO A 236 0.74 21.97 -9.45
CA PRO A 236 -0.54 21.46 -9.90
C PRO A 236 -0.42 20.67 -11.21
N SER A 237 -1.14 19.56 -11.33
CA SER A 237 -1.00 18.61 -12.45
C SER A 237 -1.21 19.25 -13.82
N TYR A 238 -2.13 20.21 -13.95
CA TYR A 238 -2.40 20.92 -15.21
C TYR A 238 -1.25 21.85 -15.67
N ILE A 239 -0.29 22.16 -14.80
CA ILE A 239 0.99 22.78 -15.17
C ILE A 239 2.01 21.68 -15.44
N ALA A 240 2.19 20.78 -14.48
CA ALA A 240 3.27 19.81 -14.50
C ALA A 240 3.19 18.83 -15.68
N GLU A 241 2.00 18.43 -16.12
CA GLU A 241 1.78 17.48 -17.22
C GLU A 241 2.52 17.88 -18.51
N ASN A 242 2.61 19.19 -18.78
CA ASN A 242 3.26 19.72 -19.98
C ASN A 242 4.58 20.46 -19.67
N ALA A 243 5.10 20.34 -18.44
CA ALA A 243 6.37 20.93 -18.05
C ALA A 243 7.55 20.04 -18.44
N THR A 244 8.68 20.67 -18.78
CA THR A 244 9.96 19.99 -18.94
C THR A 244 10.41 19.50 -17.58
N VAL A 245 10.94 18.28 -17.49
CA VAL A 245 11.51 17.74 -16.24
C VAL A 245 12.97 17.44 -16.46
N LEU A 246 13.84 17.96 -15.59
CA LEU A 246 15.29 17.78 -15.68
C LEU A 246 15.81 16.86 -14.58
N ASN A 247 16.86 16.10 -14.89
CA ASN A 247 17.63 15.37 -13.89
C ASN A 247 18.64 16.30 -13.17
N GLY A 248 19.37 15.77 -12.18
CA GLY A 248 20.41 16.51 -11.46
C GLY A 248 21.63 16.95 -12.29
N LYS A 249 21.72 16.53 -13.56
CA LYS A 249 22.74 16.96 -14.53
C LYS A 249 22.20 18.00 -15.52
N MET A 250 20.99 18.52 -15.30
CA MET A 250 20.29 19.44 -16.19
C MET A 250 19.97 18.85 -17.57
N GLU A 251 19.83 17.53 -17.66
CA GLU A 251 19.40 16.83 -18.88
C GLU A 251 17.89 16.52 -18.81
N PRO A 252 17.16 16.62 -19.93
CA PRO A 252 15.72 16.37 -19.94
C PRO A 252 15.40 14.89 -19.71
N LEU A 253 14.62 14.63 -18.66
CA LEU A 253 13.91 13.36 -18.42
C LEU A 253 12.59 13.32 -19.18
N ARG A 254 11.94 14.47 -19.32
CA ARG A 254 10.74 14.69 -20.12
C ARG A 254 10.80 16.07 -20.76
N GLU A 255 10.54 16.16 -22.05
CA GLU A 255 10.38 17.44 -22.75
C GLU A 255 8.99 18.03 -22.52
N GLY A 256 8.93 19.32 -22.24
CA GLY A 256 7.70 20.07 -22.04
C GLY A 256 7.33 20.99 -23.20
N THR A 257 6.14 21.57 -23.12
CA THR A 257 5.57 22.44 -24.17
C THR A 257 4.96 23.74 -23.62
N ASN A 258 4.96 23.95 -22.30
CA ASN A 258 4.30 25.09 -21.67
C ASN A 258 5.25 26.13 -21.06
N GLY A 259 6.56 25.96 -21.21
CA GLY A 259 7.57 26.90 -20.68
C GLY A 259 7.86 26.76 -19.18
N TRP A 260 7.28 25.78 -18.49
CA TRP A 260 7.62 25.43 -17.11
C TRP A 260 8.68 24.33 -17.08
N THR A 261 9.54 24.39 -16.06
CA THR A 261 10.60 23.41 -15.82
C THR A 261 10.55 22.92 -14.39
N CYS A 262 10.49 21.60 -14.17
CA CYS A 262 10.57 21.00 -12.85
C CYS A 262 11.89 20.24 -12.63
N LEU A 263 12.48 20.38 -11.45
CA LEU A 263 13.76 19.77 -11.07
C LEU A 263 13.92 19.69 -9.54
N ALA A 264 14.80 18.82 -9.05
CA ALA A 264 15.26 18.87 -7.66
C ALA A 264 16.08 20.15 -7.40
N ALA A 265 15.79 20.84 -6.29
CA ALA A 265 16.49 22.07 -5.92
C ALA A 265 17.24 21.99 -4.58
N ASN A 266 17.29 20.82 -3.94
CA ASN A 266 18.04 20.68 -2.68
C ASN A 266 19.57 20.81 -2.90
N PRO A 267 20.22 21.87 -2.38
CA PRO A 267 21.66 22.09 -2.56
C PRO A 267 22.54 21.11 -1.78
N ARG A 268 21.95 20.37 -0.83
CA ARG A 268 22.64 19.43 0.06
C ARG A 268 22.90 18.07 -0.63
N GLY A 269 22.23 17.80 -1.75
CA GLY A 269 22.30 16.54 -2.46
C GLY A 269 21.53 15.41 -1.76
N MET A 270 21.52 14.23 -2.38
CA MET A 270 20.85 13.03 -1.86
C MET A 270 21.55 12.52 -0.60
N SER A 271 20.81 12.25 0.49
CA SER A 271 21.37 11.61 1.68
C SER A 271 21.84 10.17 1.43
N ASP A 272 21.24 9.47 0.47
CA ASP A 272 21.64 8.13 0.02
C ASP A 272 22.01 8.13 -1.48
N PRO A 273 23.29 8.35 -1.83
CA PRO A 273 23.72 8.37 -3.24
C PRO A 273 23.52 7.06 -4.00
N GLU A 274 23.37 5.91 -3.31
CA GLU A 274 23.14 4.62 -3.96
C GLU A 274 21.66 4.44 -4.32
N ASN A 275 20.74 4.90 -3.46
CA ASN A 275 19.30 4.67 -3.61
C ASN A 275 18.49 5.89 -4.06
N GLY A 276 19.07 7.09 -4.02
CA GLY A 276 18.47 8.34 -4.46
C GLY A 276 18.01 9.23 -3.30
N TRP A 277 17.05 10.11 -3.57
CA TRP A 277 16.37 10.86 -2.52
C TRP A 277 15.59 9.91 -1.61
N GLU A 278 15.43 10.23 -0.32
CA GLU A 278 14.58 9.48 0.61
C GLU A 278 13.10 9.59 0.22
N ASN A 279 12.67 10.78 -0.20
CA ASN A 279 11.30 11.09 -0.62
C ASN A 279 11.28 12.42 -1.42
N PRO A 280 10.13 12.86 -1.98
CA PRO A 280 10.08 14.13 -2.70
C PRO A 280 10.39 15.36 -1.85
N HIS A 281 10.10 15.36 -0.55
CA HIS A 281 10.41 16.49 0.33
C HIS A 281 11.92 16.71 0.45
N GLU A 282 12.69 15.64 0.60
CA GLU A 282 14.15 15.72 0.61
C GLU A 282 14.71 16.26 -0.71
N ALA A 283 14.10 15.92 -1.86
CA ALA A 283 14.54 16.45 -3.14
C ALA A 283 14.33 17.98 -3.30
N MET A 284 13.49 18.58 -2.46
CA MET A 284 13.04 19.97 -2.54
C MET A 284 12.69 20.38 -3.98
N PRO A 285 11.82 19.64 -4.68
CA PRO A 285 11.59 19.88 -6.08
C PRO A 285 10.88 21.22 -6.26
N VAL A 286 11.37 21.97 -7.23
CA VAL A 286 10.76 23.20 -7.71
C VAL A 286 10.22 22.96 -9.11
N CYS A 287 9.05 23.50 -9.40
CA CYS A 287 8.59 23.67 -10.77
C CYS A 287 8.35 25.14 -11.07
N ALA A 288 9.18 25.71 -11.95
CA ALA A 288 9.34 27.13 -12.16
C ALA A 288 9.02 27.53 -13.61
N ASP A 289 8.46 28.72 -13.80
CA ASP A 289 8.33 29.32 -15.12
C ASP A 289 9.67 29.85 -15.65
N GLY A 290 9.70 30.25 -16.93
CA GLY A 290 10.92 30.71 -17.59
C GLY A 290 11.62 31.88 -16.88
N GLU A 291 10.88 32.82 -16.30
CA GLU A 291 11.47 33.96 -15.58
C GLU A 291 12.04 33.54 -14.22
N SER A 292 11.35 32.66 -13.49
CA SER A 292 11.86 32.10 -12.24
C SER A 292 13.10 31.25 -12.46
N MET A 293 13.23 30.57 -13.61
CA MET A 293 14.48 29.90 -13.98
C MET A 293 15.64 30.88 -14.19
N LYS A 294 15.40 32.06 -14.76
CA LYS A 294 16.42 33.14 -14.85
C LYS A 294 16.77 33.67 -13.46
N TRP A 295 15.80 33.79 -12.57
CA TRP A 295 16.02 34.13 -11.17
C TRP A 295 16.93 33.12 -10.47
N MET A 296 16.60 31.83 -10.58
CA MET A 296 17.39 30.74 -9.99
C MET A 296 18.82 30.73 -10.56
N GLN A 297 18.99 30.96 -11.86
CA GLN A 297 20.29 31.06 -12.48
C GLN A 297 21.12 32.19 -11.86
N GLY A 298 20.56 33.40 -11.75
CA GLY A 298 21.23 34.55 -11.13
C GLY A 298 21.62 34.27 -9.68
N PHE A 299 20.69 33.69 -8.91
CA PHE A 299 20.94 33.28 -7.52
C PHE A 299 22.12 32.30 -7.41
N MET A 300 22.10 31.22 -8.20
CA MET A 300 23.16 30.21 -8.20
C MET A 300 24.52 30.74 -8.70
N SER A 301 24.53 31.70 -9.63
CA SER A 301 25.76 32.33 -10.12
C SER A 301 26.24 33.51 -9.26
N GLY A 302 25.49 33.89 -8.22
CA GLY A 302 25.81 35.05 -7.39
C GLY A 302 25.73 36.38 -8.14
N THR A 303 24.91 36.46 -9.20
CA THR A 303 24.70 37.65 -10.03
C THR A 303 23.27 38.15 -9.88
N ILE A 304 23.02 39.41 -10.22
CA ILE A 304 21.66 39.97 -10.22
C ILE A 304 20.83 39.22 -11.28
N PRO A 305 19.65 38.67 -10.92
CA PRO A 305 18.71 38.09 -11.89
C PRO A 305 18.33 39.05 -13.01
N GLU A 306 18.46 38.61 -14.26
CA GLU A 306 18.01 39.36 -15.44
C GLU A 306 16.66 38.82 -15.90
N MET A 307 15.57 39.46 -15.49
CA MET A 307 14.19 39.04 -15.77
C MET A 307 13.42 40.06 -16.62
N ASP A 308 12.52 39.57 -17.46
CA ASP A 308 11.68 40.40 -18.34
C ASP A 308 10.39 40.86 -17.63
N HIS A 309 9.83 40.00 -16.78
CA HIS A 309 8.69 40.26 -15.88
C HIS A 309 8.78 39.36 -14.64
N ASP A 310 7.84 39.49 -13.70
CA ASP A 310 7.81 38.65 -12.50
C ASP A 310 7.60 37.17 -12.87
N GLY A 311 8.26 36.28 -12.14
CA GLY A 311 8.16 34.84 -12.33
C GLY A 311 7.44 34.14 -11.17
N PHE A 312 6.94 32.93 -11.43
CA PHE A 312 6.33 32.05 -10.45
C PHE A 312 7.01 30.67 -10.38
N ALA A 313 7.14 30.14 -9.17
CA ALA A 313 7.67 28.80 -8.92
C ALA A 313 6.92 28.08 -7.81
N TRP A 314 6.53 26.82 -8.04
CA TRP A 314 5.85 25.97 -7.06
C TRP A 314 6.84 25.05 -6.35
N MET A 315 6.63 24.87 -5.05
CA MET A 315 7.30 23.87 -4.21
C MET A 315 6.26 23.19 -3.31
N LEU A 316 5.39 22.38 -3.92
CA LEU A 316 4.31 21.69 -3.17
C LEU A 316 4.81 20.58 -2.23
N HIS A 317 6.09 20.21 -2.31
CA HIS A 317 6.73 19.32 -1.35
C HIS A 317 7.49 20.06 -0.25
N GLY A 318 7.51 21.40 -0.26
CA GLY A 318 8.24 22.20 0.73
C GLY A 318 9.76 22.19 0.57
N ASP A 319 10.47 22.62 1.60
CA ASP A 319 11.93 22.66 1.70
C ASP A 319 12.46 22.02 2.99
N MET A 320 13.74 21.65 2.99
CA MET A 320 14.43 21.02 4.14
C MET A 320 15.02 22.04 5.13
N GLY A 321 14.51 23.28 5.16
CA GLY A 321 14.99 24.33 6.04
C GLY A 321 15.87 25.35 5.35
N GLU A 322 15.47 26.62 5.40
CA GLU A 322 16.25 27.75 4.87
C GLU A 322 16.27 28.92 5.87
N ASP A 323 17.33 29.72 5.84
CA ASP A 323 17.39 30.98 6.60
C ASP A 323 16.58 32.05 5.86
N ASN A 324 15.51 32.53 6.46
CA ASN A 324 14.60 33.50 5.86
C ASN A 324 15.26 34.86 5.52
N SER A 325 16.38 35.19 6.15
CA SER A 325 17.05 36.49 6.06
C SER A 325 18.30 36.48 5.20
N THR A 326 19.10 35.42 5.30
CA THR A 326 20.45 35.35 4.75
C THR A 326 20.52 34.23 3.71
N PRO A 327 20.77 34.56 2.43
CA PRO A 327 20.86 33.53 1.41
C PRO A 327 22.08 32.62 1.60
N MET A 328 21.96 31.37 1.12
CA MET A 328 23.02 30.36 1.09
C MET A 328 23.46 29.83 2.48
N VAL A 329 22.63 29.97 3.51
CA VAL A 329 22.87 29.31 4.81
C VAL A 329 22.32 27.89 4.75
N MET A 330 23.20 26.89 4.80
CA MET A 330 22.84 25.49 4.54
C MET A 330 22.40 24.70 5.77
N ALA A 331 22.68 25.21 6.97
CA ALA A 331 22.30 24.58 8.23
C ALA A 331 21.89 25.63 9.27
N LYS A 332 20.94 25.25 10.15
CA LYS A 332 20.43 26.13 11.21
C LYS A 332 21.52 26.64 12.16
N ASP A 333 22.52 25.81 12.45
CA ASP A 333 23.63 26.18 13.34
C ASP A 333 24.56 27.23 12.72
N ASP A 334 24.52 27.41 11.39
CA ASP A 334 25.27 28.44 10.68
C ASP A 334 24.48 29.76 10.57
N ALA A 335 23.19 29.76 10.92
CA ALA A 335 22.34 30.95 10.89
C ALA A 335 22.79 31.95 11.97
N LYS A 336 22.91 33.23 11.58
CA LYS A 336 23.23 34.31 12.54
C LYS A 336 22.13 34.48 13.58
N ASP A 337 20.89 34.23 13.18
CA ASP A 337 19.72 34.21 14.02
C ASP A 337 18.92 32.92 13.75
N PRO A 338 19.06 31.89 14.59
CA PRO A 338 18.34 30.62 14.41
C PRO A 338 16.81 30.74 14.42
N SER A 339 16.25 31.88 14.86
CA SER A 339 14.81 32.15 14.77
C SER A 339 14.34 32.46 13.35
N GLN A 340 15.27 32.79 12.44
CA GLN A 340 15.00 32.98 11.02
C GLN A 340 14.97 31.65 10.23
N TRP A 341 15.25 30.51 10.89
CA TRP A 341 15.20 29.21 10.23
C TRP A 341 13.77 28.70 10.06
N ILE A 342 13.40 28.33 8.84
CA ILE A 342 12.10 27.76 8.52
C ILE A 342 12.27 26.55 7.59
N GLU A 343 11.82 25.37 8.05
CA GLU A 343 11.54 24.21 7.21
C GLU A 343 10.10 24.28 6.75
N SER A 344 9.91 24.74 5.51
CA SER A 344 8.60 25.12 5.01
C SER A 344 7.87 23.96 4.34
N GLY A 345 6.56 23.91 4.49
CA GLY A 345 5.67 23.02 3.75
C GLY A 345 5.29 23.59 2.36
N PRO A 346 4.18 23.13 1.77
CA PRO A 346 3.80 23.48 0.42
C PRO A 346 3.59 25.00 0.24
N HIS A 347 4.21 25.59 -0.78
CA HIS A 347 4.09 27.01 -1.07
C HIS A 347 4.28 27.35 -2.55
N LEU A 348 3.84 28.55 -2.92
CA LEU A 348 4.14 29.21 -4.19
C LEU A 348 5.16 30.33 -3.92
N MET A 349 6.07 30.55 -4.86
CA MET A 349 6.99 31.68 -4.83
C MET A 349 6.69 32.64 -5.96
N LEU A 350 6.76 33.94 -5.67
CA LEU A 350 6.81 35.01 -6.66
C LEU A 350 8.22 35.59 -6.67
N MET A 351 8.88 35.47 -7.82
CA MET A 351 10.18 36.09 -8.09
C MET A 351 9.93 37.45 -8.76
N PRO A 352 10.04 38.57 -8.04
CA PRO A 352 9.80 39.87 -8.64
C PRO A 352 10.95 40.24 -9.57
N LYS A 353 10.65 40.82 -10.73
CA LYS A 353 11.67 41.44 -11.59
C LYS A 353 12.40 42.57 -10.85
N ASP A 354 11.64 43.38 -10.10
CA ASP A 354 12.17 44.43 -9.22
C ASP A 354 11.81 44.09 -7.76
N PRO A 355 12.79 43.65 -6.95
CA PRO A 355 12.59 43.34 -5.52
C PRO A 355 11.95 44.47 -4.71
N LYS A 356 12.05 45.73 -5.15
CA LYS A 356 11.42 46.87 -4.45
C LYS A 356 9.90 46.80 -4.45
N THR A 357 9.30 46.06 -5.39
CA THR A 357 7.84 45.92 -5.48
C THR A 357 7.24 45.15 -4.30
N ILE A 358 8.06 44.38 -3.58
CA ILE A 358 7.61 43.52 -2.47
C ILE A 358 8.08 43.98 -1.08
N GLU A 359 8.91 45.04 -0.97
CA GLU A 359 9.48 45.54 0.30
C GLU A 359 8.44 45.87 1.40
N GLY A 360 7.18 46.13 1.03
CA GLY A 360 6.11 46.42 1.98
C GLY A 360 5.48 45.19 2.66
N HIS A 361 5.83 43.98 2.25
CA HIS A 361 5.32 42.75 2.86
C HIS A 361 6.11 42.40 4.14
N THR A 362 5.47 41.65 5.04
CA THR A 362 6.12 41.17 6.26
C THR A 362 7.24 40.16 5.93
N SER A 363 8.23 40.02 6.79
CA SER A 363 9.19 38.88 6.75
C SER A 363 8.82 37.78 7.76
N ASP A 364 7.69 37.92 8.46
CA ASP A 364 7.22 36.95 9.45
C ASP A 364 6.54 35.75 8.77
N PHE A 365 7.30 34.67 8.60
CA PHE A 365 6.80 33.39 8.09
C PHE A 365 5.81 32.69 9.03
N ASN A 366 5.72 33.09 10.30
CA ASN A 366 4.70 32.60 11.22
C ASN A 366 3.38 33.35 11.07
N SER A 367 3.27 34.39 10.25
CA SER A 367 2.00 35.13 10.10
C SER A 367 0.92 34.32 9.37
N GLY A 368 1.32 33.37 8.52
CA GLY A 368 0.47 32.66 7.56
C GLY A 368 0.09 33.49 6.32
N SER A 369 0.58 34.73 6.24
CA SER A 369 0.42 35.60 5.07
C SER A 369 1.62 35.43 4.12
N PRO A 370 1.50 35.87 2.85
CA PRO A 370 2.67 36.04 1.99
C PRO A 370 3.74 36.88 2.68
N TYR A 371 4.99 36.41 2.65
CA TYR A 371 6.11 37.05 3.34
C TYR A 371 7.35 37.14 2.46
N VAL A 372 8.21 38.11 2.74
CA VAL A 372 9.47 38.33 2.03
C VAL A 372 10.55 37.45 2.64
N MET A 373 11.17 36.63 1.80
CA MET A 373 12.44 35.97 2.09
C MET A 373 13.58 36.78 1.45
N PHE A 374 14.74 36.82 2.10
CA PHE A 374 15.96 37.54 1.65
C PHE A 374 15.77 39.05 1.41
N GLY A 375 14.91 39.69 2.22
CA GLY A 375 14.62 41.12 2.12
C GLY A 375 15.87 42.00 2.07
N GLY A 376 15.85 43.02 1.21
CA GLY A 376 16.98 43.95 1.03
C GLY A 376 18.12 43.41 0.16
N THR A 377 18.00 42.21 -0.38
CA THR A 377 18.95 41.64 -1.35
C THR A 377 18.37 41.65 -2.77
N PRO A 378 19.20 41.50 -3.83
CA PRO A 378 18.70 41.26 -5.19
C PRO A 378 17.87 39.97 -5.35
N TYR A 379 17.88 39.09 -4.34
CA TYR A 379 17.18 37.81 -4.33
C TYR A 379 15.91 37.85 -3.47
N ALA A 380 15.43 39.04 -3.09
CA ALA A 380 14.19 39.09 -2.32
C ALA A 380 13.03 38.57 -3.16
N HIS A 381 12.23 37.67 -2.59
CA HIS A 381 11.08 37.06 -3.23
C HIS A 381 9.95 36.84 -2.21
N LEU A 382 8.72 36.66 -2.70
CA LEU A 382 7.60 36.32 -1.81
C LEU A 382 7.45 34.81 -1.72
N MET A 383 7.37 34.34 -0.48
CA MET A 383 6.90 33.02 -0.11
C MET A 383 5.40 33.11 0.17
N ILE A 384 4.59 32.33 -0.53
CA ILE A 384 3.14 32.34 -0.47
C ILE A 384 2.68 30.97 0.06
N PRO A 385 2.41 30.85 1.37
CA PRO A 385 1.92 29.61 1.98
C PRO A 385 0.66 29.08 1.30
N VAL A 386 0.56 27.77 1.11
CA VAL A 386 -0.71 27.10 0.74
C VAL A 386 -1.15 26.12 1.83
N SER A 387 -2.10 25.24 1.53
CA SER A 387 -2.56 24.24 2.50
C SER A 387 -1.37 23.39 2.98
N ASP A 388 -1.37 23.06 4.27
CA ASP A 388 -0.34 22.25 4.94
C ASP A 388 1.05 22.89 5.03
N TYR A 389 1.18 24.20 4.84
CA TYR A 389 2.45 24.93 4.92
C TYR A 389 3.29 24.69 6.20
N TYR A 390 2.65 24.41 7.34
CA TYR A 390 3.33 24.15 8.61
C TYR A 390 3.50 22.66 8.94
N GLN A 391 3.43 21.77 7.94
CA GLN A 391 3.49 20.32 8.16
C GLN A 391 4.85 19.82 8.67
N TYR A 392 5.95 20.50 8.33
CA TYR A 392 7.31 20.11 8.73
C TYR A 392 7.80 20.91 9.94
N GLN A 393 7.53 22.22 9.96
CA GLN A 393 7.79 23.07 11.12
C GLN A 393 6.49 23.71 11.65
N PRO A 394 6.05 23.37 12.88
CA PRO A 394 4.93 24.05 13.52
C PRO A 394 5.18 25.55 13.67
N ARG A 395 4.08 26.32 13.61
CA ARG A 395 4.09 27.76 13.88
C ARG A 395 4.71 28.03 15.27
N GLN A 396 5.71 28.89 15.32
CA GLN A 396 6.48 29.21 16.53
C GLN A 396 5.76 30.18 17.46
#